data_AF-A0A8C4EK33-F1
#
_entry.id   AF-A0A8C4EK33-F1
#
_cell.length_a   1.000
_cell.length_b   1.000
_cell.length_c   1.000
_cell.angle_alpha   90.00
_cell.angle_beta   90.00
_cell.angle_gamma   90.00
#
_symmetry.space_group_name_H-M   'P 1'
#
loop_
_entity.id
_entity.type
_entity.pdbx_description
1 polymer ?
#
loop_
_entity_poly.entity_id
_entity_poly.type
_entity_poly.pdbx_seq_one_letter_code
_entity_poly.pdbx_strand_id
1 'polypeptide(L)'
;MPSPQVLQPVLKMKVDELFHNWLSDPATQSLLKDYLDLIKSGQHIDLSSGDAQDKRSLTFNENNNVASQRNLAEKKPTSLSTPSSPPSTSTLPSGSSSNTRVTGPNGRILRRSVSTKKAQVRTEEPVTTALSESIPKFHFPQGRPQANLNIDSLISKIEKIFSQFPNERATIEDMGQVAKACECPFYWKMPLFCSAGGDRTGFVSVHKFVAMWRKTLQTCHDDASKFVHLLAKPGCNYLEQDDFIPFLQDVVNSHAGLAFLKEAPDFHSRYITTVIQRIFYNVNRSWTGKITHSELRKSNFLQNLALLEQEEDVNQLTEFFSYEHFYVIYCKFWELDTDHDLYIDQKDLGQHNDQAISHKMIERIFSGTVTRDRRVYKEGRLSYADFVWFLMSEEDKKTDTSIEYWFRCMDLDGDGVLSMYELEYFYEEQCQKLETMAIEPLPFEDCLCQMLDLVKPEVEGKITLRDLKRCKLSHIFFDTFFNIEKYLDHEQRDPFSVIREVETDGQEVSDWEKYAAEEYDILVAEEAASDQCNDVNTTDC
;
A
#
# COMPACT_ATOMS: atom_id res chain seq x y z
N MET A 1 39.39 -3.88 -20.84
CA MET A 1 38.19 -3.88 -19.97
C MET A 1 37.25 -4.93 -20.53
N PRO A 2 37.13 -6.12 -19.93
CA PRO A 2 36.15 -7.09 -20.39
C PRO A 2 34.74 -6.64 -19.97
N SER A 3 33.79 -6.86 -20.86
CA SER A 3 32.35 -6.61 -20.74
C SER A 3 31.71 -7.45 -19.62
N PRO A 4 30.70 -6.92 -18.91
CA PRO A 4 29.95 -7.70 -17.92
C PRO A 4 29.19 -8.83 -18.62
N GLN A 5 29.39 -10.06 -18.15
CA GLN A 5 28.63 -11.23 -18.59
C GLN A 5 27.20 -11.09 -18.09
N VAL A 6 26.26 -11.04 -19.04
CA VAL A 6 24.83 -11.17 -18.79
C VAL A 6 24.59 -12.60 -18.27
N LEU A 7 24.21 -12.74 -17.01
CA LEU A 7 23.72 -13.99 -16.44
C LEU A 7 22.41 -14.36 -17.14
N GLN A 8 22.38 -15.49 -17.84
CA GLN A 8 21.15 -16.08 -18.39
C GLN A 8 20.45 -16.92 -17.32
N PRO A 9 19.11 -17.03 -17.34
CA PRO A 9 18.37 -17.70 -16.28
C PRO A 9 18.55 -19.23 -16.33
N VAL A 10 19.24 -19.75 -15.31
CA VAL A 10 19.50 -21.18 -15.03
C VAL A 10 18.25 -21.93 -14.53
N LEU A 11 17.16 -21.20 -14.22
CA LEU A 11 15.93 -21.71 -13.62
C LEU A 11 15.27 -22.87 -14.40
N LYS A 12 15.24 -22.79 -15.74
CA LYS A 12 14.63 -23.87 -16.54
C LYS A 12 15.38 -25.18 -16.41
N MET A 13 16.72 -25.12 -16.35
CA MET A 13 17.55 -26.31 -16.18
C MET A 13 17.37 -26.91 -14.78
N LYS A 14 17.22 -26.07 -13.75
CA LYS A 14 17.05 -26.51 -12.36
C LYS A 14 15.67 -27.14 -12.12
N VAL A 15 14.61 -26.62 -12.75
CA VAL A 15 13.27 -27.24 -12.71
C VAL A 15 13.25 -28.58 -13.45
N ASP A 16 13.87 -28.66 -14.63
CA ASP A 16 13.97 -29.90 -15.39
C ASP A 16 14.79 -30.96 -14.63
N GLU A 17 15.84 -30.56 -13.92
CA GLU A 17 16.65 -31.43 -13.07
C GLU A 17 15.89 -31.93 -11.83
N LEU A 18 15.20 -31.05 -11.11
CA LEU A 18 14.37 -31.43 -9.95
C LEU A 18 13.23 -32.36 -10.36
N PHE A 19 12.59 -32.09 -11.51
CA PHE A 19 11.57 -32.98 -12.07
C PHE A 19 12.16 -34.33 -12.46
N HIS A 20 13.36 -34.34 -13.03
CA HIS A 20 14.04 -35.59 -13.40
C HIS A 20 14.44 -36.39 -12.17
N ASN A 21 14.91 -35.75 -11.10
CA ASN A 21 15.26 -36.39 -9.83
C ASN A 21 14.03 -36.97 -9.14
N TRP A 22 12.91 -36.22 -9.09
CA TRP A 22 11.64 -36.72 -8.58
C TRP A 22 11.12 -37.92 -9.39
N LEU A 23 11.17 -37.86 -10.73
CA LEU A 23 10.72 -38.98 -11.58
C LEU A 23 11.66 -40.19 -11.51
N SER A 24 12.93 -39.99 -11.16
CA SER A 24 13.93 -41.05 -11.04
C SER A 24 13.97 -41.69 -9.64
N ASP A 25 13.31 -41.07 -8.65
CA ASP A 25 13.20 -41.62 -7.30
C ASP A 25 12.43 -42.96 -7.31
N PRO A 26 13.02 -44.05 -6.77
CA PRO A 26 12.39 -45.38 -6.79
C PRO A 26 11.02 -45.45 -6.09
N ALA A 27 10.81 -44.67 -5.02
CA ALA A 27 9.53 -44.65 -4.31
C ALA A 27 8.45 -43.98 -5.16
N THR A 28 8.79 -42.87 -5.81
CA THR A 28 7.93 -42.17 -6.76
C THR A 28 7.59 -43.04 -7.97
N GLN A 29 8.57 -43.75 -8.54
CA GLN A 29 8.29 -44.69 -9.65
C GLN A 29 7.40 -45.86 -9.24
N SER A 30 7.53 -46.37 -8.01
CA SER A 30 6.65 -47.42 -7.50
C SER A 30 5.22 -46.91 -7.37
N LEU A 31 5.04 -45.74 -6.76
CA LEU A 31 3.74 -45.11 -6.58
C LEU A 31 3.05 -44.81 -7.93
N LEU A 32 3.79 -44.29 -8.90
CA LEU A 32 3.29 -44.02 -10.24
C LEU A 32 2.89 -45.31 -10.98
N LYS A 33 3.62 -46.42 -10.78
CA LYS A 33 3.24 -47.73 -11.33
C LYS A 33 1.96 -48.26 -10.69
N ASP A 34 1.82 -48.13 -9.38
CA ASP A 34 0.62 -48.55 -8.66
C ASP A 34 -0.62 -47.76 -9.14
N TYR A 35 -0.48 -46.45 -9.36
CA TYR A 35 -1.55 -45.65 -9.96
C TYR A 35 -1.84 -46.02 -11.41
N LEU A 36 -0.82 -46.30 -12.22
CA LEU A 36 -0.99 -46.75 -13.60
C LEU A 36 -1.75 -48.08 -13.66
N ASP A 37 -1.47 -49.00 -12.75
CA ASP A 37 -2.15 -50.30 -12.68
C ASP A 37 -3.58 -50.16 -12.13
N LEU A 38 -3.84 -49.21 -11.22
CA LEU A 38 -5.20 -48.83 -10.82
C LEU A 38 -6.03 -48.29 -12.00
N ILE A 39 -5.45 -47.41 -12.81
CA ILE A 39 -6.11 -46.84 -14.00
C ILE A 39 -6.38 -47.94 -15.04
N LYS A 40 -5.40 -48.82 -15.28
CA LYS A 40 -5.56 -49.95 -16.21
C LYS A 40 -6.62 -50.96 -15.77
N SER A 41 -6.85 -51.10 -14.46
CA SER A 41 -7.90 -51.95 -13.90
C SER A 41 -9.28 -51.27 -13.85
N GLY A 42 -9.39 -50.02 -14.33
CA GLY A 42 -10.65 -49.29 -14.45
C GLY A 42 -11.17 -48.69 -13.15
N GLN A 43 -10.32 -48.55 -12.13
CA GLN A 43 -10.67 -47.90 -10.86
C GLN A 43 -10.40 -46.39 -10.92
N HIS A 44 -11.29 -45.60 -10.32
CA HIS A 44 -11.16 -44.14 -10.26
C HIS A 44 -10.22 -43.76 -9.11
N ILE A 45 -9.18 -42.96 -9.39
CA ILE A 45 -8.27 -42.43 -8.37
C ILE A 45 -8.88 -41.12 -7.84
N ASP A 46 -9.15 -41.05 -6.55
CA ASP A 46 -9.60 -39.83 -5.87
C ASP A 46 -8.41 -39.22 -5.11
N LEU A 47 -7.91 -38.08 -5.57
CA LEU A 47 -6.70 -37.42 -5.04
C LEU A 47 -7.00 -36.43 -3.90
N SER A 48 -8.16 -36.57 -3.25
CA SER A 48 -8.65 -35.58 -2.28
C SER A 48 -8.95 -36.19 -0.90
N SER A 49 -7.93 -36.66 -0.17
CA SER A 49 -7.95 -36.81 1.29
C SER A 49 -6.59 -37.29 1.81
N GLY A 50 -5.73 -36.36 2.26
CA GLY A 50 -4.52 -36.70 3.01
C GLY A 50 -4.83 -36.82 4.49
N ASP A 51 -5.19 -38.03 4.95
CA ASP A 51 -5.19 -38.37 6.37
C ASP A 51 -4.61 -39.78 6.53
N ALA A 52 -3.40 -39.87 7.06
CA ALA A 52 -2.72 -41.14 7.33
C ALA A 52 -1.96 -41.06 8.67
N GLN A 53 -2.63 -41.46 9.74
CA GLN A 53 -1.97 -42.13 10.86
C GLN A 53 -1.69 -43.58 10.45
N ASP A 54 -0.46 -44.08 10.57
CA ASP A 54 -0.04 -44.77 11.81
C ASP A 54 1.42 -45.27 11.77
N LYS A 55 1.97 -45.45 12.96
CA LYS A 55 3.39 -45.72 13.29
C LYS A 55 3.81 -47.20 13.21
N ARG A 56 5.12 -47.41 12.95
CA ARG A 56 6.13 -48.33 13.60
C ARG A 56 6.90 -49.19 12.58
N SER A 57 8.20 -49.50 12.71
CA SER A 57 9.35 -49.06 13.54
C SER A 57 10.50 -50.03 13.24
N LEU A 58 11.74 -49.58 13.03
CA LEU A 58 12.97 -50.33 13.41
C LEU A 58 14.10 -49.35 13.79
N THR A 59 14.66 -49.61 14.98
CA THR A 59 15.54 -48.80 15.86
C THR A 59 17.00 -49.21 15.81
N PHE A 60 17.94 -48.36 16.28
CA PHE A 60 19.04 -48.74 17.20
C PHE A 60 19.64 -47.51 17.98
N ASN A 61 19.47 -47.54 19.32
CA ASN A 61 20.33 -47.20 20.48
C ASN A 61 21.42 -46.08 20.42
N GLU A 62 21.75 -45.30 21.46
CA GLU A 62 21.66 -45.51 22.93
C GLU A 62 21.94 -44.22 23.76
N ASN A 63 21.28 -44.14 24.93
CA ASN A 63 21.71 -43.58 26.24
C ASN A 63 22.06 -42.08 26.43
N ASN A 64 21.23 -41.36 27.23
CA ASN A 64 21.33 -41.40 28.69
C ASN A 64 20.13 -40.73 29.41
N ASN A 65 19.65 -41.41 30.46
CA ASN A 65 18.67 -41.00 31.47
C ASN A 65 19.23 -39.84 32.35
N VAL A 66 18.45 -39.03 33.08
CA VAL A 66 17.68 -39.41 34.28
C VAL A 66 16.54 -38.41 34.58
N ALA A 67 15.40 -39.00 34.94
CA ALA A 67 14.14 -38.41 35.35
C ALA A 67 14.13 -37.86 36.79
N SER A 68 13.17 -36.98 37.10
CA SER A 68 12.32 -37.15 38.29
C SER A 68 10.93 -36.53 38.07
N GLN A 69 9.91 -37.38 37.96
CA GLN A 69 8.50 -37.04 38.09
C GLN A 69 8.15 -36.76 39.56
N ARG A 70 7.13 -35.91 39.80
CA ARG A 70 5.99 -36.31 40.65
C ARG A 70 4.74 -35.47 40.36
N ASN A 71 3.64 -36.21 40.32
CA ASN A 71 2.28 -35.82 39.96
C ASN A 71 1.45 -35.35 41.16
N LEU A 72 0.33 -34.70 40.79
CA LEU A 72 -1.04 -34.77 41.36
C LEU A 72 -1.42 -33.90 42.57
N ALA A 73 -2.39 -33.01 42.35
CA ALA A 73 -3.81 -33.19 42.75
C ALA A 73 -4.52 -31.87 43.14
N GLU A 74 -5.73 -31.71 42.60
CA GLU A 74 -6.74 -30.67 42.83
C GLU A 74 -7.15 -30.47 44.30
N LYS A 75 -7.62 -29.25 44.62
CA LYS A 75 -8.94 -29.01 45.26
C LYS A 75 -9.29 -27.53 45.40
N LYS A 76 -10.51 -27.17 44.95
CA LYS A 76 -11.29 -26.00 45.37
C LYS A 76 -12.25 -26.42 46.50
N PRO A 77 -12.68 -25.51 47.39
CA PRO A 77 -14.08 -25.09 47.35
C PRO A 77 -14.34 -23.60 47.72
N THR A 78 -15.62 -23.25 47.67
CA THR A 78 -16.29 -21.94 47.53
C THR A 78 -16.69 -21.18 48.81
N SER A 79 -16.87 -19.85 48.63
CA SER A 79 -17.89 -18.91 49.15
C SER A 79 -18.00 -18.56 50.65
N LEU A 80 -18.01 -17.24 50.96
CA LEU A 80 -19.11 -16.51 51.63
C LEU A 80 -18.86 -14.98 51.78
N SER A 81 -19.79 -14.21 51.20
CA SER A 81 -20.44 -12.95 51.68
C SER A 81 -19.67 -11.65 52.05
N THR A 82 -20.11 -10.58 51.38
CA THR A 82 -20.12 -9.15 51.78
C THR A 82 -21.05 -8.89 52.98
N PRO A 83 -21.03 -7.68 53.62
CA PRO A 83 -22.00 -6.64 53.24
C PRO A 83 -21.60 -5.15 53.43
N SER A 84 -22.13 -4.31 52.52
CA SER A 84 -22.76 -2.98 52.69
C SER A 84 -22.04 -1.73 53.28
N SER A 85 -22.06 -0.65 52.49
CA SER A 85 -21.98 0.81 52.79
C SER A 85 -23.28 1.36 53.45
N PRO A 86 -23.65 2.69 53.51
CA PRO A 86 -23.01 4.02 53.34
C PRO A 86 -23.52 5.04 54.45
N PRO A 87 -23.89 6.35 54.26
CA PRO A 87 -23.48 7.50 53.42
C PRO A 87 -23.22 8.84 54.22
N SER A 88 -22.87 9.98 53.58
CA SER A 88 -23.55 11.33 53.70
C SER A 88 -22.74 12.59 53.25
N THR A 89 -23.32 13.30 52.25
CA THR A 89 -23.64 14.76 52.13
C THR A 89 -22.63 15.92 51.93
N SER A 90 -23.09 16.84 51.03
CA SER A 90 -22.88 18.32 50.91
C SER A 90 -21.68 18.77 50.05
N THR A 91 -21.70 19.80 49.18
CA THR A 91 -22.66 20.85 48.76
C THR A 91 -22.10 21.58 47.52
N LEU A 92 -22.99 22.12 46.67
CA LEU A 92 -22.73 23.02 45.51
C LEU A 92 -22.35 24.46 45.94
N PRO A 93 -21.99 25.36 44.98
CA PRO A 93 -23.00 26.28 44.46
C PRO A 93 -23.00 26.48 42.92
N SER A 94 -24.14 26.99 42.44
CA SER A 94 -24.48 27.33 41.05
C SER A 94 -24.69 28.84 40.85
N GLY A 95 -24.59 29.33 39.61
CA GLY A 95 -25.29 30.52 39.09
C GLY A 95 -25.73 30.25 37.64
N SER A 96 -27.02 30.04 37.35
CA SER A 96 -28.09 31.01 36.97
C SER A 96 -27.84 31.71 35.62
N SER A 97 -28.63 31.48 34.57
CA SER A 97 -29.96 32.11 34.37
C SER A 97 -30.84 31.27 33.42
N SER A 98 -32.01 30.75 33.81
CA SER A 98 -33.36 31.37 33.79
C SER A 98 -34.16 31.17 32.48
N ASN A 99 -35.17 30.29 32.50
CA ASN A 99 -36.57 30.68 32.31
C ASN A 99 -37.56 29.54 32.65
N THR A 100 -38.53 29.93 33.49
CA THR A 100 -39.76 29.31 34.04
C THR A 100 -40.82 28.96 32.97
N ARG A 101 -41.88 28.15 33.13
CA ARG A 101 -42.52 27.33 34.20
C ARG A 101 -43.66 26.47 33.57
N VAL A 102 -43.86 25.27 34.15
CA VAL A 102 -45.13 24.61 34.61
C VAL A 102 -46.06 23.78 33.68
N THR A 103 -46.30 22.58 34.21
CA THR A 103 -47.18 21.41 33.96
C THR A 103 -48.69 21.68 34.20
N GLY A 104 -49.74 20.91 33.82
CA GLY A 104 -50.05 19.61 33.18
C GLY A 104 -51.62 19.55 33.03
N PRO A 105 -52.35 18.40 33.10
CA PRO A 105 -52.30 17.17 32.29
C PRO A 105 -53.67 16.78 31.61
N ASN A 106 -53.59 15.82 30.67
CA ASN A 106 -54.64 14.92 30.11
C ASN A 106 -55.74 15.43 29.13
N GLY A 107 -55.74 14.85 27.93
CA GLY A 107 -56.95 14.67 27.09
C GLY A 107 -56.74 14.82 25.58
N ARG A 108 -56.67 13.68 24.87
CA ARG A 108 -56.48 13.53 23.40
C ARG A 108 -57.51 14.32 22.57
N ILE A 109 -57.13 14.76 21.36
CA ILE A 109 -57.79 14.46 20.06
C ILE A 109 -57.09 15.16 18.87
N LEU A 110 -56.93 14.38 17.79
CA LEU A 110 -56.61 14.67 16.38
C LEU A 110 -56.00 16.03 16.01
N ARG A 111 -54.76 16.01 15.49
CA ARG A 111 -54.26 17.07 14.60
C ARG A 111 -54.08 16.57 13.17
N ARG A 112 -54.96 17.15 12.35
CA ARG A 112 -55.01 17.26 10.90
C ARG A 112 -53.64 17.57 10.30
N SER A 113 -53.32 16.86 9.23
CA SER A 113 -52.20 17.03 8.32
C SER A 113 -52.10 18.46 7.77
N VAL A 114 -50.93 19.09 7.96
CA VAL A 114 -50.45 20.22 7.15
C VAL A 114 -48.95 20.00 6.89
N SER A 115 -48.65 19.38 5.75
CA SER A 115 -47.35 19.46 5.07
C SER A 115 -47.70 19.56 3.58
N THR A 116 -47.47 20.69 2.93
CA THR A 116 -46.19 20.98 2.27
C THR A 116 -46.12 22.48 1.97
N LYS A 117 -45.22 23.21 2.64
CA LYS A 117 -44.71 24.48 2.08
C LYS A 117 -43.60 24.11 1.10
N LYS A 118 -43.83 24.35 -0.18
CA LYS A 118 -42.79 24.33 -1.22
C LYS A 118 -41.66 25.27 -0.77
N ALA A 119 -40.46 24.73 -0.56
CA ALA A 119 -39.26 25.54 -0.47
C ALA A 119 -39.04 26.19 -1.85
N GLN A 120 -39.16 27.52 -1.90
CA GLN A 120 -38.77 28.31 -3.06
C GLN A 120 -37.26 28.15 -3.22
N VAL A 121 -36.84 27.56 -4.34
CA VAL A 121 -35.49 27.68 -4.88
C VAL A 121 -35.20 29.17 -5.01
N ARG A 122 -34.22 29.66 -4.25
CA ARG A 122 -33.66 31.00 -4.44
C ARG A 122 -32.95 30.96 -5.80
N THR A 123 -33.57 31.56 -6.80
CA THR A 123 -32.91 31.88 -8.07
C THR A 123 -31.79 32.86 -7.73
N GLU A 124 -30.54 32.46 -7.94
CA GLU A 124 -29.40 33.38 -7.85
C GLU A 124 -29.62 34.50 -8.87
N GLU A 125 -29.67 35.75 -8.37
CA GLU A 125 -29.67 36.92 -9.24
C GLU A 125 -28.31 37.01 -9.94
N PRO A 126 -28.27 37.28 -11.26
CA PRO A 126 -27.01 37.44 -11.97
C PRO A 126 -26.26 38.65 -11.44
N VAL A 127 -25.02 38.42 -10.99
CA VAL A 127 -24.09 39.47 -10.55
C VAL A 127 -23.97 40.54 -11.63
N THR A 128 -24.14 41.81 -11.23
CA THR A 128 -23.97 42.98 -12.09
C THR A 128 -22.64 42.92 -12.86
N THR A 129 -22.70 43.10 -14.19
CA THR A 129 -21.60 43.00 -15.18
C THR A 129 -20.36 43.85 -14.88
N ALA A 130 -20.45 44.87 -14.02
CA ALA A 130 -19.30 45.71 -13.66
C ALA A 130 -18.22 44.99 -12.82
N LEU A 131 -18.60 43.95 -12.05
CA LEU A 131 -17.61 43.19 -11.24
C LEU A 131 -16.83 42.17 -12.09
N SER A 132 -17.43 41.64 -13.16
CA SER A 132 -16.80 40.66 -14.05
C SER A 132 -15.68 41.22 -14.92
N GLU A 133 -15.59 42.55 -15.10
CA GLU A 133 -14.47 43.18 -15.79
C GLU A 133 -13.23 43.36 -14.87
N SER A 134 -13.43 43.41 -13.54
CA SER A 134 -12.36 43.67 -12.57
C SER A 134 -11.61 42.43 -12.10
N ILE A 135 -12.27 41.27 -12.04
CA ILE A 135 -11.69 40.00 -11.62
C ILE A 135 -11.80 39.03 -12.80
N PRO A 136 -10.71 38.78 -13.55
CA PRO A 136 -10.73 37.81 -14.64
C PRO A 136 -11.02 36.41 -14.11
N LYS A 137 -11.47 35.51 -14.99
CA LYS A 137 -11.63 34.09 -14.66
C LYS A 137 -10.30 33.56 -14.10
N PHE A 138 -10.33 33.05 -12.87
CA PHE A 138 -9.14 32.55 -12.17
C PHE A 138 -9.19 31.04 -11.89
N HIS A 139 -10.39 30.45 -11.92
CA HIS A 139 -10.58 29.01 -11.71
C HIS A 139 -10.67 28.25 -13.05
N PHE A 140 -9.71 27.34 -13.26
CA PHE A 140 -9.58 26.54 -14.48
C PHE A 140 -9.33 25.06 -14.13
N PRO A 141 -10.39 24.26 -13.94
CA PRO A 141 -10.24 22.85 -13.55
C PRO A 141 -9.36 22.04 -14.51
N GLN A 142 -9.53 22.27 -15.81
CA GLN A 142 -8.84 21.54 -16.88
C GLN A 142 -7.53 22.23 -17.31
N GLY A 143 -6.96 23.10 -16.49
CA GLY A 143 -5.78 23.88 -16.83
C GLY A 143 -6.13 25.19 -17.54
N ARG A 144 -5.18 26.12 -17.57
CA ARG A 144 -5.37 27.43 -18.22
C ARG A 144 -5.23 27.27 -19.73
N PRO A 145 -6.22 27.67 -20.55
CA PRO A 145 -6.10 27.62 -22.00
C PRO A 145 -4.90 28.43 -22.48
N GLN A 146 -4.08 27.84 -23.36
CA GLN A 146 -2.99 28.57 -24.00
C GLN A 146 -3.54 29.39 -25.17
N ALA A 147 -3.15 30.66 -25.25
CA ALA A 147 -3.72 31.61 -26.21
C ALA A 147 -3.43 31.28 -27.69
N ASN A 148 -2.36 30.52 -27.99
CA ASN A 148 -1.84 30.33 -29.35
C ASN A 148 -1.55 28.85 -29.72
N LEU A 149 -2.25 27.88 -29.13
CA LEU A 149 -2.10 26.47 -29.53
C LEU A 149 -2.59 26.26 -30.97
N ASN A 150 -1.67 26.01 -31.90
CA ASN A 150 -2.02 25.70 -33.29
C ASN A 150 -2.41 24.23 -33.43
N ILE A 151 -3.65 23.93 -33.06
CA ILE A 151 -4.23 22.58 -33.11
C ILE A 151 -4.12 21.99 -34.51
N ASP A 152 -4.41 22.77 -35.55
CA ASP A 152 -4.39 22.25 -36.92
C ASP A 152 -2.98 21.85 -37.36
N SER A 153 -1.93 22.56 -36.92
CA SER A 153 -0.55 22.13 -37.19
C SER A 153 -0.19 20.80 -36.51
N LEU A 154 -0.66 20.57 -35.28
CA LEU A 154 -0.46 19.31 -34.57
C LEU A 154 -1.22 18.18 -35.27
N ILE A 155 -2.46 18.42 -35.68
CA ILE A 155 -3.26 17.45 -36.43
C ILE A 155 -2.59 17.10 -37.77
N SER A 156 -2.07 18.08 -38.52
CA SER A 156 -1.34 17.80 -39.77
C SER A 156 -0.06 16.98 -39.55
N LYS A 157 0.67 17.19 -38.44
CA LYS A 157 1.81 16.32 -38.07
C LYS A 157 1.34 14.88 -37.84
N ILE A 158 0.23 14.69 -37.12
CA ILE A 158 -0.35 13.39 -36.82
C ILE A 158 -0.80 12.69 -38.11
N GLU A 159 -1.56 13.36 -38.98
CA GLU A 159 -2.02 12.81 -40.26
C GLU A 159 -0.84 12.38 -41.14
N LYS A 160 0.24 13.16 -41.18
CA LYS A 160 1.47 12.79 -41.88
C LYS A 160 2.12 11.52 -41.32
N ILE A 161 2.10 11.32 -40.00
CA ILE A 161 2.61 10.07 -39.39
C ILE A 161 1.71 8.90 -39.75
N PHE A 162 0.39 9.04 -39.63
CA PHE A 162 -0.56 7.99 -40.00
C PHE A 162 -0.48 7.60 -41.49
N SER A 163 -0.17 8.54 -42.39
CA SER A 163 0.00 8.25 -43.83
C SER A 163 1.14 7.27 -44.15
N GLN A 164 2.06 7.06 -43.19
CA GLN A 164 3.17 6.11 -43.32
C GLN A 164 2.77 4.69 -42.91
N PHE A 165 1.65 4.53 -42.18
CA PHE A 165 1.19 3.23 -41.70
C PHE A 165 0.31 2.53 -42.72
N PRO A 166 0.33 1.18 -42.77
CA PRO A 166 -0.55 0.41 -43.65
C PRO A 166 -2.03 0.77 -43.43
N ASN A 167 -2.72 1.16 -44.50
CA ASN A 167 -4.13 1.57 -44.47
C ASN A 167 -4.45 2.75 -43.53
N GLU A 168 -3.45 3.58 -43.18
CA GLU A 168 -3.59 4.68 -42.22
C GLU A 168 -4.12 4.22 -40.85
N ARG A 169 -3.65 3.04 -40.42
CA ARG A 169 -4.00 2.41 -39.15
C ARG A 169 -2.74 2.16 -38.33
N ALA A 170 -2.74 2.65 -37.10
CA ALA A 170 -1.67 2.43 -36.13
C ALA A 170 -2.01 1.26 -35.21
N THR A 171 -1.09 0.31 -35.08
CA THR A 171 -1.08 -0.70 -34.02
C THR A 171 -0.37 -0.17 -32.78
N ILE A 172 -0.37 -0.89 -31.66
CA ILE A 172 0.33 -0.46 -30.44
C ILE A 172 1.84 -0.23 -30.66
N GLU A 173 2.45 -0.97 -31.58
CA GLU A 173 3.87 -0.83 -31.95
C GLU A 173 4.16 0.51 -32.62
N ASP A 174 3.21 1.03 -33.40
CA ASP A 174 3.32 2.31 -34.12
C ASP A 174 3.10 3.52 -33.18
N MET A 175 2.43 3.31 -32.05
CA MET A 175 1.93 4.38 -31.19
C MET A 175 3.03 5.20 -30.50
N GLY A 176 4.26 4.68 -30.41
CA GLY A 176 5.41 5.46 -29.96
C GLY A 176 5.67 6.68 -30.86
N GLN A 177 5.59 6.50 -32.18
CA GLN A 177 5.74 7.61 -33.15
C GLN A 177 4.57 8.58 -33.07
N VAL A 178 3.36 8.06 -32.86
CA VAL A 178 2.15 8.87 -32.68
C VAL A 178 2.21 9.71 -31.40
N ALA A 179 2.70 9.15 -30.29
CA ALA A 179 2.88 9.89 -29.03
C ALA A 179 3.83 11.09 -29.22
N LYS A 180 4.95 10.90 -29.93
CA LYS A 180 5.88 11.99 -30.27
C LYS A 180 5.26 13.05 -31.18
N ALA A 181 4.43 12.64 -32.14
CA ALA A 181 3.68 13.58 -32.99
C ALA A 181 2.65 14.40 -32.21
N CYS A 182 2.13 13.85 -31.12
CA CYS A 182 1.24 14.52 -30.16
C CYS A 182 1.98 15.40 -29.15
N GLU A 183 3.32 15.45 -29.21
CA GLU A 183 4.18 16.14 -28.24
C GLU A 183 3.99 15.58 -26.81
N CYS A 184 3.76 14.26 -26.70
CA CYS A 184 3.66 13.53 -25.45
C CYS A 184 4.92 12.65 -25.21
N PRO A 185 5.23 12.31 -23.94
CA PRO A 185 6.24 11.30 -23.62
C PRO A 185 5.92 9.95 -24.28
N PHE A 186 6.96 9.16 -24.57
CA PHE A 186 6.81 7.90 -25.31
C PHE A 186 5.80 6.93 -24.66
N TYR A 187 5.83 6.77 -23.35
CA TYR A 187 4.95 5.86 -22.61
C TYR A 187 3.49 6.30 -22.52
N TRP A 188 3.12 7.46 -23.12
CA TRP A 188 1.73 7.81 -23.35
C TRP A 188 1.11 7.03 -24.52
N LYS A 189 1.91 6.22 -25.24
CA LYS A 189 1.47 5.41 -26.38
C LYS A 189 0.26 4.53 -26.07
N MET A 190 0.25 3.83 -24.93
CA MET A 190 -0.88 2.98 -24.53
C MET A 190 -2.12 3.80 -24.10
N PRO A 191 -2.01 4.81 -23.21
CA PRO A 191 -3.12 5.75 -22.95
C PRO A 191 -3.80 6.31 -24.21
N LEU A 192 -3.00 6.75 -25.18
CA LEU A 192 -3.47 7.27 -26.46
C LEU A 192 -4.19 6.20 -27.29
N PHE A 193 -3.63 4.99 -27.31
CA PHE A 193 -4.18 3.84 -28.05
C PHE A 193 -5.53 3.39 -27.49
N CYS A 194 -5.61 3.19 -26.17
CA CYS A 194 -6.84 2.80 -25.47
C CYS A 194 -7.92 3.88 -25.55
N SER A 195 -7.57 5.16 -25.40
CA SER A 195 -8.54 6.26 -25.49
C SER A 195 -9.14 6.38 -26.90
N ALA A 196 -8.35 6.08 -27.94
CA ALA A 196 -8.84 5.96 -29.31
C ALA A 196 -9.52 4.59 -29.60
N GLY A 197 -9.68 3.74 -28.59
CA GLY A 197 -10.36 2.45 -28.63
C GLY A 197 -9.65 1.40 -29.49
N GLY A 198 -8.32 1.44 -29.52
CA GLY A 198 -7.47 0.46 -30.21
C GLY A 198 -7.39 -0.89 -29.51
N ASP A 199 -7.58 -0.92 -28.18
CA ASP A 199 -7.69 -2.11 -27.34
C ASP A 199 -8.78 -3.09 -27.82
N ARG A 200 -9.88 -2.55 -28.36
CA ARG A 200 -11.02 -3.35 -28.86
C ARG A 200 -10.83 -3.85 -30.29
N THR A 201 -10.06 -3.14 -31.10
CA THR A 201 -9.94 -3.39 -32.55
C THR A 201 -8.58 -3.91 -32.98
N GLY A 202 -7.57 -3.87 -32.10
CA GLY A 202 -6.17 -4.17 -32.40
C GLY A 202 -5.42 -3.06 -33.14
N PHE A 203 -6.13 -2.03 -33.62
CA PHE A 203 -5.56 -0.88 -34.33
C PHE A 203 -6.45 0.36 -34.16
N VAL A 204 -5.90 1.53 -34.47
CA VAL A 204 -6.61 2.81 -34.49
C VAL A 204 -6.48 3.45 -35.88
N SER A 205 -7.58 3.91 -36.49
CA SER A 205 -7.52 4.68 -37.73
C SER A 205 -7.23 6.16 -37.49
N VAL A 206 -6.62 6.84 -38.46
CA VAL A 206 -6.32 8.27 -38.39
C VAL A 206 -7.54 9.11 -38.02
N HIS A 207 -8.71 8.84 -38.62
CA HIS A 207 -9.93 9.59 -38.36
C HIS A 207 -10.39 9.49 -36.91
N LYS A 208 -10.34 8.27 -36.33
CA LYS A 208 -10.75 8.04 -34.94
C LYS A 208 -9.75 8.69 -33.97
N PHE A 209 -8.47 8.58 -34.28
CA PHE A 209 -7.41 9.19 -33.48
C PHE A 209 -7.49 10.72 -33.48
N VAL A 210 -7.55 11.34 -34.66
CA VAL A 210 -7.63 12.80 -34.81
C VAL A 210 -8.89 13.36 -34.14
N ALA A 211 -10.04 12.67 -34.27
CA ALA A 211 -11.27 13.09 -33.60
C ALA A 211 -11.12 13.07 -32.07
N MET A 212 -10.53 12.01 -31.50
CA MET A 212 -10.23 11.90 -30.07
C MET A 212 -9.25 12.99 -29.63
N TRP A 213 -8.10 13.12 -30.30
CA TRP A 213 -7.05 14.04 -29.89
C TRP A 213 -7.47 15.51 -30.01
N ARG A 214 -8.21 15.87 -31.06
CA ARG A 214 -8.78 17.22 -31.21
C ARG A 214 -9.71 17.56 -30.05
N LYS A 215 -10.55 16.60 -29.61
CA LYS A 215 -11.41 16.79 -28.44
C LYS A 215 -10.58 16.98 -27.17
N THR A 216 -9.57 16.14 -26.94
CA THR A 216 -8.67 16.25 -25.78
C THR A 216 -7.99 17.62 -25.72
N LEU A 217 -7.41 18.11 -26.83
CA LEU A 217 -6.75 19.42 -26.88
C LEU A 217 -7.71 20.60 -26.63
N GLN A 218 -9.00 20.44 -26.96
CA GLN A 218 -10.02 21.46 -26.71
C GLN A 218 -10.49 21.49 -25.25
N THR A 219 -10.46 20.36 -24.55
CA THR A 219 -11.01 20.24 -23.19
C THR A 219 -9.96 20.19 -22.10
N CYS A 220 -8.72 19.83 -22.42
CA CYS A 220 -7.63 19.59 -21.47
C CYS A 220 -6.42 20.46 -21.86
N HIS A 221 -5.99 21.33 -20.95
CA HIS A 221 -5.02 22.39 -21.24
C HIS A 221 -3.67 22.22 -20.53
N ASP A 222 -3.49 21.10 -19.83
CA ASP A 222 -2.22 20.69 -19.23
C ASP A 222 -2.09 19.17 -19.22
N ASP A 223 -0.89 18.66 -18.93
CA ASP A 223 -0.62 17.23 -19.07
C ASP A 223 -1.37 16.38 -18.03
N ALA A 224 -1.58 16.90 -16.82
CA ALA A 224 -2.41 16.21 -15.83
C ALA A 224 -3.86 16.03 -16.28
N SER A 225 -4.50 17.08 -16.84
CA SER A 225 -5.86 16.96 -17.36
C SER A 225 -5.94 16.05 -18.58
N LYS A 226 -4.95 16.10 -19.49
CA LYS A 226 -4.88 15.18 -20.65
C LYS A 226 -4.74 13.74 -20.18
N PHE A 227 -3.79 13.46 -19.28
CA PHE A 227 -3.50 12.11 -18.79
C PHE A 227 -4.73 11.50 -18.10
N VAL A 228 -5.36 12.24 -17.19
CA VAL A 228 -6.62 11.81 -16.56
C VAL A 228 -7.71 11.57 -17.60
N HIS A 229 -7.85 12.46 -18.61
CA HIS A 229 -8.85 12.28 -19.66
C HIS A 229 -8.62 11.04 -20.53
N LEU A 230 -7.37 10.65 -20.75
CA LEU A 230 -7.01 9.50 -21.57
C LEU A 230 -7.29 8.17 -20.85
N LEU A 231 -7.00 8.07 -19.55
CA LEU A 231 -7.14 6.84 -18.78
C LEU A 231 -8.52 6.67 -18.13
N ALA A 232 -9.19 7.77 -17.77
CA ALA A 232 -10.43 7.70 -17.00
C ALA A 232 -11.55 6.99 -17.78
N LYS A 233 -12.32 6.17 -17.06
CA LYS A 233 -13.58 5.60 -17.55
C LYS A 233 -14.55 6.71 -18.02
N PRO A 234 -15.40 6.46 -19.03
CA PRO A 234 -16.32 7.47 -19.54
C PRO A 234 -17.21 8.08 -18.45
N GLY A 235 -17.18 9.41 -18.33
CA GLY A 235 -17.96 10.16 -17.32
C GLY A 235 -17.23 10.39 -15.99
N CYS A 236 -16.07 9.75 -15.77
CA CYS A 236 -15.21 10.01 -14.62
C CYS A 236 -14.20 11.13 -14.93
N ASN A 237 -13.84 11.90 -13.90
CA ASN A 237 -12.82 12.96 -13.94
C ASN A 237 -11.66 12.68 -12.95
N TYR A 238 -11.46 11.40 -12.65
CA TYR A 238 -10.48 10.85 -11.72
C TYR A 238 -10.04 9.46 -12.22
N LEU A 239 -8.95 8.95 -11.67
CA LEU A 239 -8.40 7.62 -11.97
C LEU A 239 -8.52 6.70 -10.76
N GLU A 240 -9.02 5.50 -10.98
CA GLU A 240 -9.03 4.37 -10.04
C GLU A 240 -7.82 3.46 -10.31
N GLN A 241 -7.54 2.51 -9.40
CA GLN A 241 -6.37 1.62 -9.53
C GLN A 241 -6.37 0.85 -10.87
N ASP A 242 -7.52 0.29 -11.26
CA ASP A 242 -7.66 -0.47 -12.50
C ASP A 242 -7.36 0.34 -13.77
N ASP A 243 -7.55 1.66 -13.73
CA ASP A 243 -7.33 2.52 -14.89
C ASP A 243 -5.83 2.59 -15.29
N PHE A 244 -4.92 2.26 -14.36
CA PHE A 244 -3.48 2.21 -14.61
C PHE A 244 -2.99 0.87 -15.18
N ILE A 245 -3.79 -0.20 -15.11
CA ILE A 245 -3.36 -1.56 -15.50
C ILE A 245 -2.91 -1.61 -16.97
N PRO A 246 -3.70 -1.14 -17.97
CA PRO A 246 -3.28 -1.22 -19.38
C PRO A 246 -1.99 -0.44 -19.62
N PHE A 247 -1.85 0.73 -18.98
CA PHE A 247 -0.68 1.58 -19.08
C PHE A 247 0.57 0.89 -18.52
N LEU A 248 0.51 0.33 -17.31
CA LEU A 248 1.67 -0.34 -16.71
C LEU A 248 2.02 -1.67 -17.40
N GLN A 249 1.00 -2.38 -17.89
CA GLN A 249 1.19 -3.55 -18.74
C GLN A 249 2.04 -3.22 -19.96
N ASP A 250 1.82 -2.05 -20.58
CA ASP A 250 2.63 -1.57 -21.70
C ASP A 250 4.05 -1.20 -21.30
N VAL A 251 4.23 -0.60 -20.11
CA VAL A 251 5.56 -0.29 -19.56
C VAL A 251 6.39 -1.57 -19.40
N VAL A 252 5.86 -2.60 -18.73
CA VAL A 252 6.54 -3.90 -18.59
C VAL A 252 6.81 -4.52 -19.97
N ASN A 253 5.87 -4.40 -20.89
CA ASN A 253 6.01 -4.97 -22.23
C ASN A 253 7.04 -4.24 -23.12
N SER A 254 7.46 -3.02 -22.80
CA SER A 254 8.27 -2.21 -23.73
C SER A 254 9.54 -1.60 -23.14
N HIS A 255 9.66 -1.48 -21.82
CA HIS A 255 10.87 -1.00 -21.18
C HIS A 255 11.98 -2.06 -21.18
N ALA A 256 13.20 -1.68 -21.58
CA ALA A 256 14.33 -2.61 -21.70
C ALA A 256 14.71 -3.21 -20.34
N GLY A 257 14.79 -2.37 -19.29
CA GLY A 257 15.05 -2.79 -17.91
C GLY A 257 13.98 -3.70 -17.27
N LEU A 258 12.86 -3.98 -17.95
CA LEU A 258 11.82 -4.92 -17.48
C LEU A 258 11.64 -6.10 -18.43
N ALA A 259 12.51 -6.25 -19.45
CA ALA A 259 12.35 -7.28 -20.47
C ALA A 259 12.34 -8.71 -19.89
N PHE A 260 13.11 -8.96 -18.83
CA PHE A 260 13.18 -10.26 -18.15
C PHE A 260 11.85 -10.63 -17.46
N LEU A 261 11.07 -9.65 -17.01
CA LEU A 261 9.81 -9.87 -16.31
C LEU A 261 8.71 -10.44 -17.23
N LYS A 262 8.87 -10.29 -18.55
CA LYS A 262 7.94 -10.84 -19.55
C LYS A 262 7.86 -12.36 -19.51
N GLU A 263 8.93 -13.02 -19.09
CA GLU A 263 9.02 -14.48 -19.03
C GLU A 263 8.45 -15.05 -17.71
N ALA A 264 8.06 -14.18 -16.76
CA ALA A 264 7.59 -14.55 -15.42
C ALA A 264 6.19 -13.95 -15.12
N PRO A 265 5.09 -14.61 -15.57
CA PRO A 265 3.74 -14.04 -15.49
C PRO A 265 3.25 -13.80 -14.06
N ASP A 266 3.67 -14.61 -13.08
CA ASP A 266 3.25 -14.44 -11.69
C ASP A 266 3.81 -13.14 -11.08
N PHE A 267 5.11 -12.87 -11.32
CA PHE A 267 5.78 -11.63 -10.91
C PHE A 267 5.27 -10.39 -11.67
N HIS A 268 4.82 -10.58 -12.90
CA HIS A 268 4.27 -9.50 -13.74
C HIS A 268 3.09 -8.80 -13.07
N SER A 269 2.09 -9.59 -12.64
CA SER A 269 0.89 -9.06 -12.00
C SER A 269 1.20 -8.36 -10.66
N ARG A 270 2.19 -8.90 -9.93
CA ARG A 270 2.64 -8.37 -8.63
C ARG A 270 3.37 -7.04 -8.79
N TYR A 271 4.30 -6.95 -9.75
CA TYR A 271 4.98 -5.70 -10.07
C TYR A 271 3.99 -4.59 -10.43
N ILE A 272 3.04 -4.86 -11.32
CA ILE A 272 2.00 -3.88 -11.68
C ILE A 272 1.21 -3.44 -10.45
N THR A 273 0.78 -4.41 -9.61
CA THR A 273 0.05 -4.11 -8.38
C THR A 273 0.85 -3.20 -7.46
N THR A 274 2.14 -3.49 -7.26
CA THR A 274 3.04 -2.71 -6.41
C THR A 274 3.23 -1.30 -6.94
N VAL A 275 3.52 -1.13 -8.24
CA VAL A 275 3.65 0.20 -8.85
C VAL A 275 2.35 1.00 -8.70
N ILE A 276 1.17 0.38 -8.88
CA ILE A 276 -0.12 1.04 -8.63
C ILE A 276 -0.25 1.48 -7.17
N GLN A 277 0.08 0.62 -6.21
CA GLN A 277 0.01 0.99 -4.79
C GLN A 277 0.95 2.17 -4.48
N ARG A 278 2.18 2.16 -4.99
CA ARG A 278 3.15 3.25 -4.84
C ARG A 278 2.66 4.56 -5.47
N ILE A 279 2.03 4.49 -6.66
CA ILE A 279 1.38 5.65 -7.29
C ILE A 279 0.30 6.22 -6.36
N PHE A 280 -0.60 5.38 -5.83
CA PHE A 280 -1.66 5.88 -4.96
C PHE A 280 -1.13 6.37 -3.61
N TYR A 281 -0.10 5.73 -3.06
CA TYR A 281 0.56 6.12 -1.82
C TYR A 281 1.15 7.54 -1.90
N ASN A 282 1.82 7.85 -3.02
CA ASN A 282 2.50 9.14 -3.23
C ASN A 282 1.58 10.21 -3.82
N VAL A 283 0.58 9.84 -4.65
CA VAL A 283 -0.25 10.81 -5.40
C VAL A 283 -1.62 11.04 -4.76
N ASN A 284 -2.32 10.00 -4.29
CA ASN A 284 -3.70 10.11 -3.79
C ASN A 284 -3.76 10.56 -2.32
N ARG A 285 -3.24 11.75 -2.04
CA ARG A 285 -3.15 12.32 -0.68
C ARG A 285 -4.51 12.51 0.00
N SER A 286 -5.62 12.47 -0.74
CA SER A 286 -6.98 12.50 -0.18
C SER A 286 -7.49 11.17 0.37
N TRP A 287 -6.76 10.05 0.17
CA TRP A 287 -7.16 8.68 0.53
C TRP A 287 -8.43 8.16 -0.17
N THR A 288 -9.04 8.94 -1.05
CA THR A 288 -10.36 8.67 -1.68
C THR A 288 -10.41 7.47 -2.63
N GLY A 289 -9.26 7.03 -3.13
CA GLY A 289 -9.16 6.00 -4.17
C GLY A 289 -9.35 6.51 -5.57
N LYS A 290 -9.33 7.84 -5.71
CA LYS A 290 -9.65 8.53 -6.95
C LYS A 290 -8.61 9.62 -7.17
N ILE A 291 -7.57 9.33 -7.94
CA ILE A 291 -6.55 10.32 -8.29
C ILE A 291 -7.18 11.37 -9.20
N THR A 292 -7.23 12.60 -8.72
CA THR A 292 -7.73 13.74 -9.50
C THR A 292 -6.60 14.40 -10.29
N HIS A 293 -6.94 15.18 -11.31
CA HIS A 293 -5.95 16.02 -11.99
C HIS A 293 -5.26 17.01 -11.03
N SER A 294 -5.89 17.41 -9.92
CA SER A 294 -5.27 18.33 -8.96
C SER A 294 -4.21 17.63 -8.11
N GLU A 295 -4.43 16.37 -7.75
CA GLU A 295 -3.44 15.56 -7.05
C GLU A 295 -2.28 15.24 -7.97
N LEU A 296 -2.58 14.85 -9.22
CA LEU A 296 -1.56 14.57 -10.23
C LEU A 296 -0.68 15.78 -10.57
N ARG A 297 -1.25 17.00 -10.56
CA ARG A 297 -0.46 18.25 -10.72
C ARG A 297 0.50 18.54 -9.57
N LYS A 298 0.18 18.06 -8.37
CA LYS A 298 0.97 18.30 -7.16
C LYS A 298 2.00 17.21 -6.91
N SER A 299 1.96 16.12 -7.66
CA SER A 299 2.96 15.06 -7.63
C SER A 299 4.00 15.23 -8.74
N ASN A 300 4.99 14.35 -8.69
CA ASN A 300 6.09 14.17 -9.64
C ASN A 300 5.88 12.96 -10.57
N PHE A 301 4.69 12.35 -10.59
CA PHE A 301 4.44 11.13 -11.36
C PHE A 301 4.63 11.31 -12.88
N LEU A 302 4.10 12.40 -13.45
CA LEU A 302 4.22 12.65 -14.89
C LEU A 302 5.65 12.99 -15.31
N GLN A 303 6.45 13.55 -14.41
CA GLN A 303 7.87 13.81 -14.59
C GLN A 303 8.64 12.49 -14.64
N ASN A 304 8.42 11.58 -13.68
CA ASN A 304 9.00 10.24 -13.70
C ASN A 304 8.58 9.44 -14.96
N LEU A 305 7.32 9.58 -15.37
CA LEU A 305 6.83 8.95 -16.60
C LEU A 305 7.56 9.46 -17.86
N ALA A 306 7.99 10.72 -17.87
CA ALA A 306 8.78 11.27 -18.97
C ALA A 306 10.26 10.82 -18.92
N LEU A 307 10.77 10.44 -17.74
CA LEU A 307 12.13 9.92 -17.57
C LEU A 307 12.23 8.43 -17.95
N LEU A 308 11.14 7.66 -17.90
CA LEU A 308 11.12 6.23 -18.30
C LEU A 308 11.67 5.97 -19.71
N GLU A 309 11.58 6.93 -20.64
CA GLU A 309 12.14 6.74 -21.99
C GLU A 309 13.61 7.13 -22.13
N GLN A 310 14.19 7.71 -21.07
CA GLN A 310 15.57 8.19 -21.01
C GLN A 310 16.44 7.28 -20.15
N GLU A 311 15.88 6.72 -19.08
CA GLU A 311 16.56 5.83 -18.15
C GLU A 311 16.43 4.37 -18.59
N GLU A 312 17.53 3.74 -19.01
CA GLU A 312 17.53 2.32 -19.40
C GLU A 312 17.38 1.38 -18.19
N ASP A 313 17.96 1.79 -17.06
CA ASP A 313 17.85 1.11 -15.78
C ASP A 313 16.65 1.66 -15.00
N VAL A 314 15.61 0.82 -14.88
CA VAL A 314 14.36 1.17 -14.20
C VAL A 314 14.56 1.43 -12.70
N ASN A 315 15.64 0.91 -12.11
CA ASN A 315 15.91 1.04 -10.67
C ASN A 315 16.36 2.46 -10.29
N GLN A 316 16.86 3.25 -11.26
CA GLN A 316 17.13 4.68 -11.05
C GLN A 316 15.85 5.50 -10.82
N LEU A 317 14.68 4.99 -11.23
CA LEU A 317 13.37 5.61 -11.03
C LEU A 317 12.74 5.12 -9.71
N THR A 318 13.40 5.48 -8.62
CA THR A 318 13.14 4.97 -7.27
C THR A 318 11.72 5.24 -6.81
N GLU A 319 11.11 6.38 -7.15
CA GLU A 319 9.82 6.81 -6.59
C GLU A 319 8.62 5.92 -6.92
N PHE A 320 8.61 5.29 -8.11
CA PHE A 320 7.46 4.51 -8.59
C PHE A 320 7.84 3.19 -9.24
N PHE A 321 8.82 3.18 -10.13
CA PHE A 321 9.01 2.10 -11.12
C PHE A 321 10.13 1.12 -10.77
N SER A 322 11.01 1.45 -9.82
CA SER A 322 12.11 0.57 -9.41
C SER A 322 11.66 -0.88 -9.17
N TYR A 323 12.34 -1.80 -9.86
CA TYR A 323 12.12 -3.23 -9.73
C TYR A 323 12.70 -3.76 -8.42
N GLU A 324 13.86 -3.24 -8.00
CA GLU A 324 14.49 -3.58 -6.70
C GLU A 324 13.54 -3.35 -5.54
N HIS A 325 12.90 -2.18 -5.50
CA HIS A 325 11.91 -1.86 -4.47
C HIS A 325 10.72 -2.84 -4.50
N PHE A 326 10.23 -3.19 -5.69
CA PHE A 326 9.19 -4.19 -5.83
C PHE A 326 9.63 -5.56 -5.29
N TYR A 327 10.86 -5.98 -5.62
CA TYR A 327 11.39 -7.27 -5.25
C TYR A 327 11.47 -7.42 -3.73
N VAL A 328 12.00 -6.41 -3.03
CA VAL A 328 12.02 -6.38 -1.55
C VAL A 328 10.62 -6.51 -0.97
N ILE A 329 9.66 -5.69 -1.43
CA ILE A 329 8.27 -5.75 -0.96
C ILE A 329 7.67 -7.14 -1.17
N TYR A 330 7.95 -7.75 -2.33
CA TYR A 330 7.43 -9.06 -2.66
C TYR A 330 8.05 -10.17 -1.80
N CYS A 331 9.36 -10.19 -1.61
CA CYS A 331 10.04 -11.18 -0.77
C CYS A 331 9.58 -11.09 0.69
N LYS A 332 9.49 -9.88 1.26
CA LYS A 332 8.98 -9.68 2.62
C LYS A 332 7.53 -10.15 2.78
N PHE A 333 6.70 -10.00 1.76
CA PHE A 333 5.35 -10.59 1.79
C PHE A 333 5.39 -12.11 1.71
N TRP A 334 6.21 -12.65 0.80
CA TRP A 334 6.33 -14.08 0.55
C TRP A 334 6.84 -14.86 1.78
N GLU A 335 7.72 -14.26 2.57
CA GLU A 335 8.20 -14.80 3.85
C GLU A 335 7.06 -15.00 4.87
N LEU A 336 6.03 -14.16 4.82
CA LEU A 336 4.88 -14.21 5.74
C LEU A 336 3.76 -15.12 5.20
N ASP A 337 3.49 -15.07 3.89
CA ASP A 337 2.46 -15.86 3.20
C ASP A 337 2.92 -17.32 2.96
N THR A 338 3.03 -18.08 4.06
CA THR A 338 3.56 -19.46 4.04
C THR A 338 2.64 -20.48 3.37
N ASP A 339 1.33 -20.23 3.30
CA ASP A 339 0.36 -21.07 2.60
C ASP A 339 0.10 -20.62 1.15
N HIS A 340 0.74 -19.51 0.73
CA HIS A 340 0.74 -18.98 -0.63
C HIS A 340 -0.67 -18.65 -1.15
N ASP A 341 -1.56 -18.22 -0.24
CA ASP A 341 -2.94 -17.88 -0.58
C ASP A 341 -3.12 -16.40 -0.97
N LEU A 342 -2.03 -15.63 -0.92
CA LEU A 342 -1.92 -14.21 -1.27
C LEU A 342 -2.58 -13.27 -0.28
N TYR A 343 -2.85 -13.78 0.92
CA TYR A 343 -3.28 -13.02 2.07
C TYR A 343 -2.40 -13.34 3.28
N ILE A 344 -2.38 -12.43 4.24
CA ILE A 344 -1.73 -12.62 5.53
C ILE A 344 -2.72 -12.28 6.65
N ASP A 345 -2.73 -13.06 7.72
CA ASP A 345 -3.51 -12.78 8.91
C ASP A 345 -2.69 -12.03 9.99
N GLN A 346 -3.30 -11.76 11.15
CA GLN A 346 -2.63 -11.04 12.24
C GLN A 346 -1.41 -11.77 12.79
N LYS A 347 -1.41 -13.10 12.77
CA LYS A 347 -0.30 -13.92 13.26
C LYS A 347 0.86 -13.88 12.29
N ASP A 348 0.57 -13.95 11.00
CA ASP A 348 1.56 -13.82 9.93
C ASP A 348 2.23 -12.45 10.03
N LEU A 349 1.44 -11.36 10.06
CA LEU A 349 1.99 -10.01 10.21
C LEU A 349 2.74 -9.83 11.53
N GLY A 350 2.33 -10.53 12.59
CA GLY A 350 3.01 -10.54 13.88
C GLY A 350 4.41 -11.14 13.84
N GLN A 351 4.77 -11.94 12.83
CA GLN A 351 6.14 -12.44 12.66
C GLN A 351 7.07 -11.47 11.94
N HIS A 352 6.54 -10.38 11.36
CA HIS A 352 7.35 -9.40 10.65
C HIS A 352 8.34 -8.70 11.59
N ASN A 353 9.60 -8.57 11.14
CA ASN A 353 10.72 -7.95 11.87
C ASN A 353 10.79 -8.38 13.34
N ASP A 354 10.89 -9.70 13.60
CA ASP A 354 11.02 -10.27 14.94
C ASP A 354 9.98 -9.78 15.97
N GLN A 355 8.74 -9.58 15.51
CA GLN A 355 7.63 -9.09 16.33
C GLN A 355 7.86 -7.66 16.85
N ALA A 356 8.56 -6.81 16.08
CA ALA A 356 8.88 -5.44 16.44
C ALA A 356 7.62 -4.61 16.78
N ILE A 357 6.56 -4.75 15.96
CA ILE A 357 5.30 -4.02 16.13
C ILE A 357 4.43 -4.66 17.22
N SER A 358 3.81 -3.84 18.06
CA SER A 358 2.86 -4.31 19.09
C SER A 358 1.63 -5.02 18.50
N HIS A 359 1.11 -6.03 19.22
CA HIS A 359 -0.09 -6.75 18.83
C HIS A 359 -1.31 -5.83 18.78
N LYS A 360 -1.46 -4.90 19.74
CA LYS A 360 -2.51 -3.87 19.71
C LYS A 360 -2.45 -3.06 18.41
N MET A 361 -1.26 -2.70 17.93
CA MET A 361 -1.12 -1.98 16.66
C MET A 361 -1.47 -2.86 15.45
N ILE A 362 -1.08 -4.13 15.46
CA ILE A 362 -1.46 -5.10 14.41
C ILE A 362 -3.00 -5.22 14.33
N GLU A 363 -3.69 -5.35 15.46
CA GLU A 363 -5.17 -5.38 15.47
C GLU A 363 -5.77 -4.12 14.81
N ARG A 364 -5.15 -2.95 15.00
CA ARG A 364 -5.60 -1.70 14.37
C ARG A 364 -5.45 -1.71 12.86
N ILE A 365 -4.39 -2.30 12.32
CA ILE A 365 -4.24 -2.46 10.86
C ILE A 365 -5.41 -3.26 10.27
N PHE A 366 -5.82 -4.34 10.95
CA PHE A 366 -6.93 -5.20 10.54
C PHE A 366 -8.32 -4.63 10.86
N SER A 367 -8.41 -3.51 11.58
CA SER A 367 -9.68 -2.91 11.99
C SER A 367 -10.48 -2.25 10.84
N GLY A 368 -9.85 -2.06 9.69
CA GLY A 368 -10.44 -1.34 8.56
C GLY A 368 -10.17 0.17 8.54
N THR A 369 -9.37 0.69 9.47
CA THR A 369 -9.03 2.14 9.54
C THR A 369 -8.09 2.60 8.42
N VAL A 370 -7.24 1.70 7.93
CA VAL A 370 -6.25 1.95 6.86
C VAL A 370 -6.48 1.12 5.60
N THR A 371 -7.47 0.22 5.58
CA THR A 371 -7.78 -0.62 4.42
C THR A 371 -9.01 -0.13 3.67
N ARG A 372 -9.00 -0.28 2.35
CA ARG A 372 -10.12 0.14 1.50
C ARG A 372 -11.20 -0.90 1.38
N ASP A 373 -10.82 -2.17 1.35
CA ASP A 373 -11.77 -3.26 1.24
C ASP A 373 -12.34 -3.58 2.63
N ARG A 374 -13.67 -3.44 2.74
CA ARG A 374 -14.41 -3.82 3.95
C ARG A 374 -14.33 -5.31 4.24
N ARG A 375 -13.82 -6.13 3.32
CA ARG A 375 -13.54 -7.56 3.53
C ARG A 375 -12.45 -7.80 4.55
N VAL A 376 -11.43 -6.94 4.65
CA VAL A 376 -10.32 -7.10 5.61
C VAL A 376 -10.86 -7.26 7.04
N TYR A 377 -11.74 -6.36 7.47
CA TYR A 377 -12.37 -6.42 8.80
C TYR A 377 -13.21 -7.69 9.02
N LYS A 378 -13.84 -8.21 7.95
CA LYS A 378 -14.73 -9.38 8.05
C LYS A 378 -14.00 -10.70 8.00
N GLU A 379 -12.93 -10.77 7.23
CA GLU A 379 -12.19 -11.99 6.90
C GLU A 379 -10.91 -12.10 7.75
N GLY A 380 -10.47 -11.01 8.39
CA GLY A 380 -9.28 -11.00 9.25
C GLY A 380 -7.98 -11.20 8.47
N ARG A 381 -7.97 -10.80 7.19
CA ARG A 381 -6.90 -11.06 6.23
C ARG A 381 -6.56 -9.81 5.44
N LEU A 382 -5.28 -9.51 5.28
CA LEU A 382 -4.76 -8.42 4.43
C LEU A 382 -4.33 -8.97 3.08
N SER A 383 -4.65 -8.26 2.01
CA SER A 383 -4.14 -8.61 0.69
C SER A 383 -2.70 -8.15 0.52
N TYR A 384 -2.00 -8.67 -0.49
CA TYR A 384 -0.70 -8.13 -0.92
C TYR A 384 -0.73 -6.61 -1.13
N ALA A 385 -1.80 -6.07 -1.72
CA ALA A 385 -1.92 -4.64 -1.95
C ALA A 385 -1.97 -3.85 -0.64
N ASP A 386 -2.66 -4.36 0.39
CA ASP A 386 -2.69 -3.72 1.71
C ASP A 386 -1.31 -3.84 2.40
N PHE A 387 -0.62 -4.97 2.22
CA PHE A 387 0.75 -5.15 2.75
C PHE A 387 1.75 -4.15 2.16
N VAL A 388 1.65 -3.80 0.87
CA VAL A 388 2.51 -2.75 0.28
C VAL A 388 2.38 -1.43 1.05
N TRP A 389 1.15 -1.03 1.40
CA TRP A 389 0.91 0.19 2.18
C TRP A 389 1.45 0.08 3.60
N PHE A 390 1.27 -1.09 4.23
CA PHE A 390 1.85 -1.38 5.54
C PHE A 390 3.36 -1.21 5.52
N LEU A 391 4.07 -1.95 4.67
CA LEU A 391 5.53 -1.99 4.66
C LEU A 391 6.12 -0.61 4.34
N MET A 392 5.59 0.09 3.34
CA MET A 392 6.04 1.46 3.04
C MET A 392 5.79 2.45 4.19
N SER A 393 4.71 2.26 4.96
CA SER A 393 4.42 3.12 6.12
C SER A 393 5.29 2.76 7.32
N GLU A 394 5.61 1.49 7.50
CA GLU A 394 6.45 0.98 8.59
C GLU A 394 7.89 1.48 8.45
N GLU A 395 8.44 1.35 7.24
CA GLU A 395 9.86 1.62 7.01
C GLU A 395 10.18 3.11 6.91
N ASP A 396 9.25 3.95 6.44
CA ASP A 396 9.41 5.41 6.45
C ASP A 396 8.23 6.13 7.11
N LYS A 397 8.35 6.28 8.45
CA LYS A 397 7.40 7.01 9.31
C LYS A 397 7.55 8.54 9.26
N LYS A 398 8.44 9.07 8.41
CA LYS A 398 8.62 10.51 8.19
C LYS A 398 7.73 11.03 7.07
N THR A 399 7.32 10.17 6.14
CA THR A 399 6.45 10.57 5.04
C THR A 399 5.07 11.01 5.50
N ASP A 400 4.54 11.99 4.79
CA ASP A 400 3.24 12.60 5.04
C ASP A 400 2.08 11.58 4.95
N THR A 401 2.24 10.54 4.11
CA THR A 401 1.30 9.40 3.99
C THR A 401 1.43 8.43 5.16
N SER A 402 2.65 8.08 5.57
CA SER A 402 2.86 7.18 6.71
C SER A 402 2.35 7.80 8.03
N ILE A 403 2.57 9.10 8.24
CA ILE A 403 2.03 9.80 9.40
C ILE A 403 0.50 9.70 9.45
N GLU A 404 -0.17 9.82 8.30
CA GLU A 404 -1.63 9.62 8.22
C GLU A 404 -2.04 8.16 8.47
N TYR A 405 -1.26 7.19 7.98
CA TYR A 405 -1.49 5.77 8.19
C TYR A 405 -1.47 5.43 9.69
N TRP A 406 -0.39 5.79 10.38
CA TRP A 406 -0.24 5.48 11.81
C TRP A 406 -1.16 6.29 12.70
N PHE A 407 -1.42 7.57 12.36
CA PHE A 407 -2.40 8.36 13.08
C PHE A 407 -3.79 7.72 13.04
N ARG A 408 -4.24 7.23 11.87
CA ARG A 408 -5.52 6.51 11.73
C ARG A 408 -5.57 5.22 12.54
N CYS A 409 -4.44 4.55 12.72
CA CYS A 409 -4.36 3.36 13.57
C CYS A 409 -4.42 3.72 15.06
N MET A 410 -3.73 4.79 15.48
CA MET A 410 -3.69 5.22 16.88
C MET A 410 -4.97 5.92 17.36
N ASP A 411 -5.66 6.65 16.47
CA ASP A 411 -6.95 7.27 16.73
C ASP A 411 -8.03 6.17 16.79
N LEU A 412 -8.33 5.71 18.01
CA LEU A 412 -9.18 4.56 18.27
C LEU A 412 -10.65 4.91 18.02
N ASP A 413 -11.07 6.11 18.41
CA ASP A 413 -12.44 6.57 18.28
C ASP A 413 -12.73 7.39 17.00
N GLY A 414 -11.68 7.81 16.29
CA GLY A 414 -11.77 8.52 15.02
C GLY A 414 -12.17 9.99 15.17
N ASP A 415 -11.95 10.61 16.34
CA ASP A 415 -12.31 12.00 16.59
C ASP A 415 -11.28 13.02 16.04
N GLY A 416 -10.13 12.54 15.58
CA GLY A 416 -9.05 13.35 15.00
C GLY A 416 -8.04 13.87 16.03
N VAL A 417 -8.04 13.36 17.26
CA VAL A 417 -7.12 13.73 18.34
C VAL A 417 -6.63 12.48 19.08
N LEU A 418 -5.32 12.35 19.30
CA LEU A 418 -4.80 11.32 20.19
C LEU A 418 -4.94 11.79 21.64
N SER A 419 -5.85 11.14 22.36
CA SER A 419 -6.12 11.33 23.78
C SER A 419 -5.11 10.57 24.65
N MET A 420 -4.98 10.98 25.92
CA MET A 420 -4.08 10.28 26.86
C MET A 420 -4.45 8.81 27.05
N TYR A 421 -5.74 8.48 26.98
CA TYR A 421 -6.21 7.11 27.06
C TYR A 421 -5.69 6.24 25.91
N GLU A 422 -5.69 6.77 24.68
CA GLU A 422 -5.21 6.03 23.51
C GLU A 422 -3.69 5.86 23.56
N LEU A 423 -2.96 6.90 23.98
CA LEU A 423 -1.51 6.82 24.16
C LEU A 423 -1.13 5.78 25.22
N GLU A 424 -1.79 5.82 26.39
CA GLU A 424 -1.58 4.84 27.47
C GLU A 424 -1.95 3.42 27.00
N TYR A 425 -3.02 3.28 26.23
CA TYR A 425 -3.44 1.99 25.68
C TYR A 425 -2.34 1.32 24.85
N PHE A 426 -1.66 2.04 23.95
CA PHE A 426 -0.55 1.44 23.20
C PHE A 426 0.71 1.29 24.06
N TYR A 427 1.02 2.30 24.89
CA TYR A 427 2.23 2.29 25.71
C TYR A 427 2.27 1.16 26.73
N GLU A 428 1.11 0.76 27.28
CA GLU A 428 1.01 -0.37 28.20
C GLU A 428 1.62 -1.67 27.63
N GLU A 429 1.43 -1.94 26.33
CA GLU A 429 2.02 -3.12 25.70
C GLU A 429 3.52 -2.95 25.46
N GLN A 430 3.98 -1.74 25.13
CA GLN A 430 5.40 -1.43 25.02
C GLN A 430 6.13 -1.66 26.35
N CYS A 431 5.54 -1.25 27.48
CA CYS A 431 6.10 -1.52 28.80
C CYS A 431 6.28 -3.03 29.04
N GLN A 432 5.27 -3.85 28.71
CA GLN A 432 5.34 -5.31 28.85
C GLN A 432 6.44 -5.93 27.98
N LYS A 433 6.63 -5.44 26.75
CA LYS A 433 7.71 -5.88 25.86
C LYS A 433 9.09 -5.51 26.43
N LEU A 434 9.27 -4.27 26.91
CA LEU A 434 10.52 -3.81 27.54
C LEU A 434 10.87 -4.63 28.78
N GLU A 435 9.88 -4.90 29.65
CA GLU A 435 10.07 -5.73 30.85
C GLU A 435 10.49 -7.16 30.50
N THR A 436 9.94 -7.73 29.41
CA THR A 436 10.33 -9.06 28.91
C THR A 436 11.79 -9.09 28.45
N MET A 437 12.31 -7.96 27.97
CA MET A 437 13.72 -7.76 27.62
C MET A 437 14.60 -7.36 28.83
N ALA A 438 14.04 -7.35 30.04
CA ALA A 438 14.69 -6.90 31.27
C ALA A 438 15.15 -5.42 31.22
N ILE A 439 14.44 -4.59 30.46
CA ILE A 439 14.63 -3.14 30.40
C ILE A 439 13.50 -2.49 31.22
N GLU A 440 13.86 -1.62 32.16
CA GLU A 440 12.87 -0.89 32.97
C GLU A 440 12.21 0.19 32.09
N PRO A 441 10.88 0.10 31.83
CA PRO A 441 10.20 1.11 31.04
C PRO A 441 10.05 2.42 31.83
N LEU A 442 10.05 3.54 31.11
CA LEU A 442 9.74 4.83 31.69
C LEU A 442 8.26 4.87 32.13
N PRO A 443 7.91 5.46 33.29
CA PRO A 443 6.51 5.66 33.66
C PRO A 443 5.75 6.45 32.58
N PHE A 444 4.46 6.14 32.38
CA PHE A 444 3.66 6.76 31.32
C PHE A 444 3.61 8.29 31.44
N GLU A 445 3.51 8.84 32.66
CA GLU A 445 3.48 10.30 32.85
C GLU A 445 4.75 10.99 32.38
N ASP A 446 5.91 10.36 32.61
CA ASP A 446 7.21 10.89 32.18
C ASP A 446 7.38 10.76 30.66
N CYS A 447 7.00 9.60 30.09
CA CYS A 447 6.96 9.38 28.64
C CYS A 447 6.06 10.40 27.95
N LEU A 448 4.86 10.62 28.48
CA LEU A 448 3.90 11.57 27.96
C LEU A 448 4.47 13.01 27.97
N CYS A 449 5.16 13.42 29.03
CA CYS A 449 5.81 14.72 29.08
C CYS A 449 6.85 14.87 27.96
N GLN A 450 7.70 13.85 27.76
CA GLN A 450 8.69 13.86 26.67
C GLN A 450 8.02 13.93 25.29
N MET A 451 6.95 13.17 25.06
CA MET A 451 6.22 13.17 23.80
C MET A 451 5.50 14.49 23.53
N LEU A 452 4.94 15.14 24.56
CA LEU A 452 4.35 16.47 24.44
C LEU A 452 5.40 17.54 24.11
N ASP A 453 6.60 17.46 24.71
CA ASP A 453 7.72 18.35 24.40
C ASP A 453 8.29 18.11 23.00
N LEU A 454 8.26 16.88 22.51
CA LEU A 454 8.67 16.50 21.16
C LEU A 454 7.68 17.02 20.12
N VAL A 455 6.39 16.78 20.31
CA VAL A 455 5.34 17.12 19.33
C VAL A 455 4.97 18.60 19.39
N LYS A 456 4.97 19.21 20.58
CA LYS A 456 4.52 20.58 20.86
C LYS A 456 3.16 20.88 20.21
N PRO A 457 2.08 20.22 20.68
CA PRO A 457 0.76 20.38 20.08
C PRO A 457 0.27 21.83 20.19
N GLU A 458 -0.54 22.26 19.21
CA GLU A 458 -1.11 23.62 19.20
C GLU A 458 -2.06 23.85 20.38
N VAL A 459 -2.76 22.79 20.80
CA VAL A 459 -3.64 22.79 21.97
C VAL A 459 -3.08 21.81 22.99
N GLU A 460 -2.85 22.28 24.21
CA GLU A 460 -2.30 21.48 25.29
C GLU A 460 -3.13 20.21 25.55
N GLY A 461 -2.44 19.07 25.65
CA GLY A 461 -3.06 17.76 25.87
C GLY A 461 -3.85 17.19 24.70
N LYS A 462 -3.77 17.77 23.49
CA LYS A 462 -4.44 17.29 22.28
C LYS A 462 -3.47 17.17 21.12
N ILE A 463 -3.01 15.96 20.83
CA ILE A 463 -2.11 15.71 19.70
C ILE A 463 -2.95 15.45 18.45
N THR A 464 -2.87 16.35 17.46
CA THR A 464 -3.56 16.17 16.17
C THR A 464 -2.60 15.68 15.09
N LEU A 465 -3.15 15.13 14.00
CA LEU A 465 -2.38 14.79 12.79
C LEU A 465 -1.53 15.97 12.30
N ARG A 466 -2.06 17.20 12.39
CA ARG A 466 -1.35 18.41 11.97
C ARG A 466 -0.13 18.66 12.84
N ASP A 467 -0.22 18.39 14.14
CA ASP A 467 0.91 18.56 15.06
C ASP A 467 2.04 17.58 14.74
N LEU A 468 1.71 16.30 14.51
CA LEU A 468 2.70 15.27 14.14
C LEU A 468 3.40 15.59 12.81
N LYS A 469 2.66 16.07 11.80
CA LYS A 469 3.27 16.51 10.54
C LYS A 469 4.17 17.75 10.71
N ARG A 470 3.84 18.63 11.66
CA ARG A 470 4.59 19.86 11.92
C ARG A 470 5.88 19.59 12.70
N CYS A 471 5.88 18.63 13.63
CA CYS A 471 7.02 18.44 14.54
C CYS A 471 8.26 17.82 13.88
N LYS A 472 8.12 17.18 12.71
CA LYS A 472 9.20 16.49 11.95
C LYS A 472 9.86 15.31 12.67
N LEU A 473 9.41 15.00 13.89
CA LEU A 473 9.89 13.90 14.73
C LEU A 473 8.79 12.85 14.96
N SER A 474 7.79 12.79 14.08
CA SER A 474 6.66 11.85 14.17
C SER A 474 7.10 10.38 14.22
N HIS A 475 8.18 10.04 13.52
CA HIS A 475 8.74 8.69 13.50
C HIS A 475 9.16 8.22 14.91
N ILE A 476 9.88 9.07 15.66
CA ILE A 476 10.24 8.79 17.07
C ILE A 476 8.98 8.62 17.91
N PHE A 477 8.02 9.54 17.77
CA PHE A 477 6.75 9.47 18.50
C PHE A 477 6.04 8.13 18.27
N PHE A 478 5.92 7.70 17.00
CA PHE A 478 5.26 6.43 16.67
C PHE A 478 6.03 5.21 17.20
N ASP A 479 7.35 5.17 17.01
CA ASP A 479 8.17 4.05 17.46
C ASP A 479 8.08 3.88 18.99
N THR A 480 8.09 4.98 19.77
CA THR A 480 7.89 4.95 21.23
C THR A 480 6.62 4.21 21.65
N PHE A 481 5.51 4.37 20.92
CA PHE A 481 4.22 3.79 21.30
C PHE A 481 3.99 2.38 20.78
N PHE A 482 4.65 1.93 19.72
CA PHE A 482 4.31 0.62 19.15
C PHE A 482 5.41 -0.15 18.40
N ASN A 483 6.62 0.37 18.21
CA ASN A 483 7.72 -0.37 17.57
C ASN A 483 8.91 -0.46 18.53
N ILE A 484 9.11 -1.64 19.12
CA ILE A 484 10.14 -1.84 20.17
C ILE A 484 11.57 -1.74 19.62
N GLU A 485 11.82 -2.26 18.42
CA GLU A 485 13.15 -2.31 17.83
C GLU A 485 13.63 -0.90 17.47
N LYS A 486 12.85 -0.17 16.68
CA LYS A 486 13.17 1.20 16.28
C LYS A 486 13.18 2.15 17.47
N TYR A 487 12.35 1.91 18.50
CA TYR A 487 12.42 2.65 19.77
C TYR A 487 13.79 2.48 20.45
N LEU A 488 14.28 1.25 20.59
CA LEU A 488 15.58 0.98 21.22
C LEU A 488 16.75 1.57 20.43
N ASP A 489 16.65 1.63 19.10
CA ASP A 489 17.63 2.30 18.26
C ASP A 489 17.68 3.80 18.51
N HIS A 490 16.52 4.46 18.67
CA HIS A 490 16.47 5.90 18.98
C HIS A 490 17.05 6.21 20.36
N GLU A 491 16.79 5.37 21.37
CA GLU A 491 17.32 5.54 22.73
C GLU A 491 18.85 5.41 22.78
N GLN A 492 19.45 4.63 21.87
CA GLN A 492 20.90 4.47 21.77
C GLN A 492 21.58 5.59 20.97
N ARG A 493 20.83 6.36 20.17
CA ARG A 493 21.38 7.46 19.36
C ARG A 493 21.73 8.67 20.23
N ASP A 494 22.78 9.38 19.80
CA ASP A 494 23.19 10.62 20.44
C ASP A 494 22.09 11.70 20.27
N PRO A 495 21.61 12.35 21.34
CA PRO A 495 20.61 13.43 21.23
C PRO A 495 20.99 14.56 20.25
N PHE A 496 22.29 14.79 20.01
CA PHE A 496 22.80 15.76 19.05
C PHE A 496 22.78 15.28 17.58
N SER A 497 22.57 14.00 17.30
CA SER A 497 22.37 13.50 15.92
C SER A 497 20.98 13.83 15.42
N VAL A 498 19.95 13.64 16.26
CA VAL A 498 18.55 13.94 15.93
C VAL A 498 18.35 15.41 15.57
N ILE A 499 19.02 16.33 16.27
CA ILE A 499 18.97 17.77 15.96
C ILE A 499 19.59 18.07 14.58
N ARG A 500 20.70 17.40 14.24
CA ARG A 500 21.37 17.59 12.94
C ARG A 500 20.55 17.03 11.78
N GLU A 501 19.82 15.94 12.00
CA GLU A 501 18.90 15.36 11.01
C GLU A 501 17.78 16.35 10.66
N VAL A 502 17.18 17.01 11.66
CA VAL A 502 16.13 18.03 11.44
C VAL A 502 16.66 19.24 10.64
N GLU A 503 17.94 19.59 10.81
CA GLU A 503 18.55 20.71 10.08
C GLU A 503 18.94 20.37 8.63
N THR A 504 19.04 19.08 8.28
CA THR A 504 19.56 18.59 6.99
C THR A 504 18.46 18.07 6.04
N ASP A 505 17.17 18.28 6.39
CA ASP A 505 15.91 17.74 5.80
C ASP A 505 15.64 18.04 4.31
N GLY A 506 16.63 17.91 3.42
CA GLY A 506 16.46 18.19 1.99
C GLY A 506 17.52 17.60 1.04
N GLN A 507 18.49 16.83 1.53
CA GLN A 507 19.56 16.25 0.71
C GLN A 507 19.82 14.75 0.93
N GLU A 508 19.07 14.10 1.82
CA GLU A 508 19.24 12.68 2.10
C GLU A 508 18.25 11.81 1.33
N VAL A 509 18.75 10.63 0.92
CA VAL A 509 17.96 9.50 0.42
C VAL A 509 16.91 9.13 1.49
N SER A 510 15.68 8.84 1.06
CA SER A 510 14.58 8.53 2.00
C SER A 510 14.88 7.26 2.81
N ASP A 511 14.26 7.13 3.99
CA ASP A 511 14.45 5.94 4.84
C ASP A 511 13.97 4.68 4.10
N TRP A 512 12.89 4.78 3.32
CA TRP A 512 12.42 3.71 2.42
C TRP A 512 13.47 3.30 1.38
N GLU A 513 14.09 4.28 0.71
CA GLU A 513 15.10 3.99 -0.33
C GLU A 513 16.36 3.35 0.26
N LYS A 514 16.80 3.80 1.45
CA LYS A 514 17.91 3.17 2.19
C LYS A 514 17.58 1.72 2.53
N TYR A 515 16.42 1.49 3.15
CA TYR A 515 15.94 0.15 3.51
C TYR A 515 15.84 -0.77 2.28
N ALA A 516 15.21 -0.31 1.20
CA ALA A 516 15.02 -1.12 0.01
C ALA A 516 16.36 -1.47 -0.67
N ALA A 517 17.33 -0.57 -0.67
CA ALA A 517 18.65 -0.87 -1.21
C ALA A 517 19.40 -1.90 -0.35
N GLU A 518 19.40 -1.73 0.97
CA GLU A 518 20.07 -2.64 1.92
C GLU A 518 19.47 -4.04 1.88
N GLU A 519 18.13 -4.16 1.93
CA GLU A 519 17.44 -5.45 1.87
C GLU A 519 17.62 -6.14 0.52
N TYR A 520 17.64 -5.38 -0.58
CA TYR A 520 17.90 -5.96 -1.89
C TYR A 520 19.31 -6.55 -1.98
N ASP A 521 20.32 -5.84 -1.47
CA ASP A 521 21.70 -6.33 -1.43
C ASP A 521 21.82 -7.62 -0.59
N ILE A 522 21.10 -7.71 0.53
CA ILE A 522 21.03 -8.91 1.36
C ILE A 522 20.40 -10.08 0.59
N LEU A 523 19.23 -9.88 -0.02
CA LEU A 523 18.52 -10.92 -0.78
C LEU A 523 19.37 -11.46 -1.94
N VAL A 524 20.07 -10.57 -2.66
CA VAL A 524 20.97 -10.98 -3.75
C VAL A 524 22.17 -11.77 -3.20
N ALA A 525 22.73 -11.36 -2.06
CA ALA A 525 23.84 -12.09 -1.43
C ALA A 525 23.42 -13.49 -0.95
N GLU A 526 22.22 -13.63 -0.40
CA GLU A 526 21.66 -14.91 0.05
C GLU A 526 21.38 -15.87 -1.11
N GLU A 527 20.85 -15.37 -2.23
CA GLU A 527 20.66 -16.15 -3.46
C GLU A 527 22.01 -16.64 -4.01
N ALA A 528 23.02 -15.76 -4.07
CA ALA A 528 24.36 -16.11 -4.53
C ALA A 528 25.06 -17.15 -3.62
N ALA A 529 24.85 -17.08 -2.31
CA ALA A 529 25.38 -18.06 -1.35
C ALA A 529 24.67 -19.42 -1.47
N SER A 530 23.36 -19.40 -1.69
CA SER A 530 22.53 -20.61 -1.87
C SER A 530 22.91 -21.37 -3.14
N ASP A 531 23.24 -20.67 -4.22
CA ASP A 531 23.72 -21.29 -5.45
C ASP A 531 25.13 -21.86 -5.32
N GLN A 532 26.04 -21.18 -4.61
CA GLN A 532 27.39 -21.71 -4.33
C GLN A 532 27.36 -22.97 -3.44
N CYS A 533 26.45 -23.05 -2.46
CA CYS A 533 26.29 -24.24 -1.63
C CYS A 533 25.72 -25.44 -2.43
N ASN A 534 24.89 -25.17 -3.44
CA ASN A 534 24.35 -26.20 -4.31
C ASN A 534 25.39 -26.73 -5.30
N ASP A 535 26.28 -25.87 -5.83
CA ASP A 535 27.34 -26.29 -6.76
C ASP A 535 28.42 -27.16 -6.10
N VAL A 536 28.74 -26.91 -4.82
CA VAL A 536 29.74 -27.71 -4.07
C VAL A 536 29.27 -29.15 -3.84
N ASN A 537 27.95 -29.38 -3.73
CA ASN A 537 27.38 -30.72 -3.56
C ASN A 537 27.34 -31.52 -4.88
N THR A 538 27.52 -30.89 -6.03
CA THR A 538 27.60 -31.56 -7.35
C THR A 538 29.02 -31.91 -7.80
N THR A 539 30.06 -31.48 -7.07
CA THR A 539 31.47 -31.78 -7.44
C THR A 539 32.09 -32.97 -6.70
N ASP A 540 31.38 -33.63 -5.78
CA ASP A 540 31.80 -34.90 -5.17
C ASP A 540 30.82 -36.02 -5.54
N CYS A 541 30.92 -36.53 -6.77
CA CYS A 541 30.41 -37.84 -7.19
C CYS A 541 31.34 -38.47 -8.24
#